data_AF-A0A1R1YD22-F1
#
_entry.id   AF-A0A1R1YD22-F1
#
_cell.length_a   1.000
_cell.length_b   1.000
_cell.length_c   1.000
_cell.angle_alpha   90.00
_cell.angle_beta   90.00
_cell.angle_gamma   90.00
#
_symmetry.space_group_name_H-M   'P 1'
#
loop_
_entity.id
_entity.type
_entity.pdbx_description
1 polymer ?
#
loop_
_entity_poly.entity_id
_entity_poly.type
_entity_poly.pdbx_seq_one_letter_code
_entity_poly.pdbx_strand_id
1 'polypeptide(L)'
;MGSNVDISNSDSFALYLKALSLLHKAAACAKQFWNIGNNQSNDSINRAETAISNSSKNSSKRNSNSANSHNSTGTAGSYPESFSVVSSQKSGYSSDLAPKIASVAFSNAVQWVRNKFNDCLEKADFIKSISLLNEIGSSTVSVEKILYAKALDLSRAAALKELNWEMPYECERAYQLSIWMLSAILEPVANDPEISSEDRQIVEDFISVVVKRLESLRERLMSYS
;
A
#
# COMPACT_ATOMS: atom_id res chain seq x y z
N MET A 1 13.41 -26.54 14.50
CA MET A 1 14.50 -26.31 13.53
C MET A 1 14.09 -25.15 12.64
N GLY A 2 14.32 -23.91 13.09
CA GLY A 2 14.17 -22.74 12.23
C GLY A 2 15.42 -22.65 11.39
N SER A 3 15.29 -22.76 10.07
CA SER A 3 16.34 -22.32 9.14
C SER A 3 16.61 -20.85 9.45
N ASN A 4 17.73 -20.57 10.11
CA ASN A 4 18.25 -19.21 10.20
C ASN A 4 18.71 -18.89 8.79
N VAL A 5 17.81 -18.35 7.99
CA VAL A 5 18.16 -17.76 6.70
C VAL A 5 19.01 -16.57 7.08
N ASP A 6 20.33 -16.70 6.95
CA ASP A 6 21.25 -15.59 7.06
C ASP A 6 20.94 -14.63 5.91
N ILE A 7 19.96 -13.74 6.12
CA ILE A 7 19.56 -12.73 5.15
C ILE A 7 20.77 -11.83 4.98
N SER A 8 21.39 -11.91 3.80
CA SER A 8 22.56 -11.09 3.49
C SER A 8 22.16 -9.61 3.41
N ASN A 9 23.15 -8.73 3.47
CA ASN A 9 22.91 -7.29 3.25
C ASN A 9 22.27 -7.05 1.87
N SER A 10 22.66 -7.81 0.84
CA SER A 10 22.07 -7.72 -0.49
C SER A 10 20.61 -8.21 -0.53
N ASP A 11 20.27 -9.28 0.20
CA ASP A 11 18.88 -9.76 0.35
C ASP A 11 18.00 -8.71 1.04
N SER A 12 18.51 -8.13 2.13
CA SER A 12 17.81 -7.07 2.87
C SER A 12 17.58 -5.85 1.98
N PHE A 13 18.60 -5.43 1.22
CA PHE A 13 18.50 -4.31 0.29
C PHE A 13 17.44 -4.56 -0.79
N ALA A 14 17.46 -5.74 -1.42
CA ALA A 14 16.50 -6.10 -2.45
C ALA A 14 15.05 -6.16 -1.93
N LEU A 15 14.85 -6.66 -0.70
CA LEU A 15 13.55 -6.63 -0.02
C LEU A 15 13.06 -5.19 0.24
N TYR A 16 13.94 -4.27 0.64
CA TYR A 16 13.56 -2.86 0.80
C TYR A 16 13.19 -2.22 -0.55
N LEU A 17 13.89 -2.54 -1.64
CA LEU A 17 13.52 -2.05 -2.97
C LEU A 17 12.16 -2.57 -3.43
N LYS A 18 11.84 -3.85 -3.17
CA LYS A 18 10.50 -4.40 -3.44
C LYS A 18 9.44 -3.69 -2.60
N ALA A 19 9.70 -3.44 -1.32
CA ALA A 19 8.79 -2.71 -0.45
C ALA A 19 8.55 -1.27 -0.95
N LEU A 20 9.60 -0.54 -1.34
CA LEU A 20 9.51 0.80 -1.92
C LEU A 20 8.68 0.82 -3.20
N SER A 21 8.84 -0.19 -4.05
CA SER A 21 8.08 -0.32 -5.30
C SER A 21 6.58 -0.54 -5.05
N LEU A 22 6.23 -1.39 -4.07
CA LEU A 22 4.84 -1.60 -3.63
C LEU A 22 4.24 -0.35 -2.99
N LEU A 23 5.00 0.35 -2.13
CA LEU A 23 4.57 1.59 -1.47
C LEU A 23 4.38 2.72 -2.49
N HIS A 24 5.26 2.82 -3.47
CA HIS A 24 5.12 3.76 -4.58
C HIS A 24 3.85 3.49 -5.38
N LYS A 25 3.57 2.21 -5.69
CA LYS A 25 2.33 1.81 -6.38
C LYS A 25 1.09 2.19 -5.55
N ALA A 26 1.10 1.92 -4.25
CA ALA A 26 0.02 2.32 -3.35
C ALA A 26 -0.20 3.85 -3.34
N ALA A 27 0.88 4.63 -3.29
CA ALA A 27 0.81 6.09 -3.36
C ALA A 27 0.29 6.58 -4.73
N ALA A 28 0.69 5.93 -5.83
CA ALA A 28 0.21 6.23 -7.17
C ALA A 28 -1.30 5.97 -7.29
N CYS A 29 -1.79 4.86 -6.74
CA CYS A 29 -3.23 4.56 -6.67
C CYS A 29 -3.98 5.62 -5.85
N ALA A 30 -3.44 6.05 -4.70
CA ALA A 30 -4.02 7.12 -3.90
C ALA A 30 -4.09 8.45 -4.66
N LYS A 31 -3.02 8.80 -5.39
CA LYS A 31 -3.00 9.98 -6.27
C LYS A 31 -4.08 9.90 -7.36
N GLN A 32 -4.26 8.73 -7.99
CA GLN A 32 -5.27 8.55 -9.02
C GLN A 32 -6.69 8.81 -8.50
N PHE A 33 -7.03 8.37 -7.29
CA PHE A 33 -8.33 8.69 -6.69
C PHE A 33 -8.55 10.20 -6.60
N TRP A 34 -7.54 10.95 -6.16
CA TRP A 34 -7.62 12.41 -5.98
C TRP A 34 -7.76 13.11 -7.34
N ASN A 35 -7.01 12.65 -8.35
CA ASN A 35 -7.08 13.17 -9.72
C ASN A 35 -8.42 12.92 -10.40
N ILE A 36 -9.05 11.76 -10.19
CA ILE A 36 -10.39 11.47 -10.72
C ILE A 36 -11.43 12.44 -10.15
N GLY A 37 -11.29 12.86 -8.89
CA GLY A 37 -12.14 13.89 -8.29
C GLY A 37 -12.00 15.27 -8.94
N ASN A 38 -10.79 15.63 -9.36
CA ASN A 38 -10.50 16.91 -10.04
C ASN A 38 -10.96 16.92 -11.51
N ASN A 39 -10.89 15.79 -12.21
CA ASN A 39 -11.34 15.71 -13.61
C ASN A 39 -12.87 15.74 -13.73
N GLN A 40 -13.62 15.13 -12.80
CA GLN A 40 -15.08 15.26 -12.77
C GLN A 40 -15.56 16.70 -12.49
N SER A 41 -14.79 17.47 -11.71
CA SER A 41 -15.05 18.90 -11.49
C SER A 41 -14.71 19.75 -12.72
N ASN A 42 -13.64 19.40 -13.46
CA ASN A 42 -13.33 20.07 -14.72
C ASN A 42 -14.33 19.75 -15.84
N ASP A 43 -14.86 18.52 -15.94
CA ASP A 43 -15.89 18.17 -16.94
C ASP A 43 -17.22 18.87 -16.69
N SER A 44 -17.58 19.13 -15.44
CA SER A 44 -18.78 19.89 -15.08
C SER A 44 -18.60 21.40 -15.30
N ILE A 45 -17.40 21.95 -15.07
CA ILE A 45 -17.06 23.34 -15.43
C ILE A 45 -17.04 23.52 -16.96
N ASN A 46 -16.42 22.61 -17.71
CA ASN A 46 -16.37 22.67 -19.17
C ASN A 46 -17.76 22.51 -19.82
N ARG A 47 -18.67 21.71 -19.25
CA ARG A 47 -20.09 21.64 -19.68
C ARG A 47 -20.87 22.92 -19.38
N ALA A 48 -20.60 23.56 -18.25
CA ALA A 48 -21.19 24.85 -17.92
C ALA A 48 -20.66 25.97 -18.83
N GLU A 49 -19.37 25.97 -19.17
CA GLU A 49 -18.77 26.93 -20.10
C GLU A 49 -19.23 26.74 -21.56
N THR A 50 -19.47 25.49 -22.00
CA THR A 50 -20.08 25.24 -23.33
C THR A 50 -21.56 25.63 -23.38
N ALA A 51 -22.27 25.65 -22.25
CA ALA A 51 -23.65 26.17 -22.18
C ALA A 51 -23.69 27.71 -22.12
N ILE A 52 -22.70 28.37 -21.50
CA ILE A 52 -22.62 29.84 -21.36
C ILE A 52 -22.08 30.52 -22.63
N SER A 53 -21.27 29.82 -23.44
CA SER A 53 -20.69 30.37 -24.67
C SER A 53 -21.70 30.68 -25.78
N ASN A 54 -22.96 30.24 -25.65
CA ASN A 54 -24.04 30.61 -26.58
C ASN A 54 -24.87 31.83 -26.12
N SER A 55 -24.52 32.45 -24.98
CA SER A 55 -25.19 33.66 -24.51
C SER A 55 -24.24 34.59 -23.77
N SER A 56 -23.35 35.28 -24.49
CA SER A 56 -23.10 36.72 -24.27
C SER A 56 -21.98 37.22 -25.18
N LYS A 57 -22.36 37.90 -26.26
CA LYS A 57 -21.52 38.95 -26.84
C LYS A 57 -21.70 40.19 -25.96
N ASN A 58 -20.69 40.62 -25.20
CA ASN A 58 -20.22 42.01 -25.15
C ASN A 58 -19.22 42.31 -24.02
N SER A 59 -18.28 43.19 -24.38
CA SER A 59 -17.52 44.17 -23.56
C SER A 59 -16.38 43.73 -22.62
N SER A 60 -15.15 43.87 -23.16
CA SER A 60 -14.02 44.70 -22.67
C SER A 60 -13.89 45.06 -21.16
N LYS A 61 -12.78 44.63 -20.50
CA LYS A 61 -11.62 45.47 -20.06
C LYS A 61 -10.76 44.78 -18.96
N ARG A 62 -9.44 44.75 -19.24
CA ARG A 62 -8.23 45.07 -18.42
C ARG A 62 -8.04 44.65 -16.95
N ASN A 63 -6.76 44.34 -16.70
CA ASN A 63 -5.92 44.44 -15.46
C ASN A 63 -6.13 43.37 -14.37
N SER A 64 -5.15 42.97 -13.54
CA SER A 64 -3.67 42.91 -13.53
C SER A 64 -3.29 42.44 -12.10
N ASN A 65 -2.30 41.56 -11.98
CA ASN A 65 -1.43 41.32 -10.81
C ASN A 65 -2.04 40.78 -9.49
N SER A 66 -1.47 39.70 -8.95
CA SER A 66 -0.49 39.76 -7.84
C SER A 66 -0.34 38.42 -7.11
N ALA A 67 0.87 38.23 -6.60
CA ALA A 67 1.49 37.05 -6.02
C ALA A 67 1.16 36.77 -4.53
N ASN A 68 1.93 35.82 -3.97
CA ASN A 68 2.14 35.39 -2.58
C ASN A 68 1.23 34.27 -2.04
N SER A 69 1.69 33.36 -1.18
CA SER A 69 3.02 33.03 -0.61
C SER A 69 2.86 31.78 0.26
N HIS A 70 3.93 31.00 0.33
CA HIS A 70 4.40 30.08 1.39
C HIS A 70 3.54 29.87 2.65
N ASN A 71 3.42 28.60 3.11
CA ASN A 71 4.23 28.14 4.25
C ASN A 71 4.12 26.63 4.55
N SER A 72 5.21 26.16 5.13
CA SER A 72 5.65 24.81 5.45
C SER A 72 5.59 24.51 6.96
N THR A 73 5.98 23.27 7.33
CA THR A 73 6.28 22.72 8.68
C THR A 73 5.05 22.27 9.49
N GLY A 74 5.03 21.18 10.27
CA GLY A 74 6.02 20.15 10.64
C GLY A 74 5.52 19.45 11.92
N THR A 75 5.81 18.14 12.04
CA THR A 75 6.10 17.42 13.29
C THR A 75 4.98 16.85 14.19
N ALA A 76 5.32 15.64 14.69
CA ALA A 76 4.91 14.95 15.92
C ALA A 76 3.70 14.00 15.86
N GLY A 77 4.01 12.71 15.99
CA GLY A 77 3.05 11.64 16.19
C GLY A 77 2.58 11.53 17.64
N SER A 78 1.37 10.98 17.78
CA SER A 78 0.88 10.20 18.91
C SER A 78 -0.46 9.59 18.46
N TYR A 79 -0.65 8.29 18.68
CA TYR A 79 -1.97 7.68 18.55
C TYR A 79 -2.87 8.22 19.68
N PRO A 80 -4.17 8.42 19.44
CA PRO A 80 -5.14 8.19 20.50
C PRO A 80 -6.15 7.11 20.11
N GLU A 81 -6.29 6.17 21.04
CA GLU A 81 -7.46 5.33 21.19
C GLU A 81 -8.75 6.15 21.32
N SER A 82 -9.85 5.50 20.94
CA SER A 82 -11.21 5.68 21.46
C SER A 82 -11.99 6.97 21.15
N PHE A 83 -13.02 6.74 20.33
CA PHE A 83 -14.34 7.38 20.24
C PHE A 83 -14.65 8.60 21.13
N SER A 84 -15.05 9.69 20.48
CA SER A 84 -16.24 10.44 20.90
C SER A 84 -16.93 11.08 19.69
N VAL A 85 -18.18 10.67 19.48
CA VAL A 85 -19.13 11.27 18.54
C VAL A 85 -19.65 12.55 19.20
N VAL A 86 -19.39 13.71 18.58
CA VAL A 86 -20.16 14.93 18.86
C VAL A 86 -20.72 15.43 17.54
N SER A 87 -21.99 15.09 17.33
CA SER A 87 -22.83 15.60 16.26
C SER A 87 -23.82 16.60 16.84
N SER A 88 -23.75 17.86 16.39
CA SER A 88 -24.94 18.66 16.02
C SER A 88 -24.53 20.09 15.69
N GLN A 89 -24.69 20.49 14.42
CA GLN A 89 -25.52 21.63 14.07
C GLN A 89 -25.81 21.62 12.56
N LYS A 90 -27.11 21.52 12.26
CA LYS A 90 -27.72 21.66 10.93
C LYS A 90 -27.48 23.08 10.43
N SER A 91 -26.95 23.21 9.22
CA SER A 91 -27.05 24.44 8.42
C SER A 91 -27.25 24.01 6.97
N GLY A 92 -28.42 24.34 6.42
CA GLY A 92 -28.79 24.01 5.05
C GLY A 92 -28.05 24.89 4.05
N TYR A 93 -27.27 24.25 3.18
CA TYR A 93 -26.75 24.82 1.94
C TYR A 93 -26.74 23.73 0.86
N SER A 94 -27.10 24.13 -0.36
CA SER A 94 -27.29 23.29 -1.56
C SER A 94 -26.24 22.21 -1.78
N SER A 95 -26.71 21.03 -2.15
CA SER A 95 -26.00 19.75 -2.21
C SER A 95 -25.21 19.49 -3.51
N ASP A 96 -24.50 20.47 -4.08
CA ASP A 96 -23.79 20.25 -5.37
C ASP A 96 -22.32 20.70 -5.44
N LEU A 97 -21.69 21.08 -4.32
CA LEU A 97 -20.23 21.36 -4.28
C LEU A 97 -19.56 20.83 -2.99
N ALA A 98 -19.89 19.60 -2.57
CA ALA A 98 -19.14 19.00 -1.46
C ALA A 98 -17.71 18.64 -1.94
N PRO A 99 -16.64 19.21 -1.37
CA PRO A 99 -15.28 18.76 -1.65
C PRO A 99 -15.22 17.26 -1.33
N LYS A 100 -14.49 16.50 -2.16
CA LYS A 100 -14.36 15.05 -1.98
C LYS A 100 -13.56 14.79 -0.69
N ILE A 101 -14.28 14.61 0.41
CA ILE A 101 -13.68 14.38 1.72
C ILE A 101 -13.27 12.91 1.80
N ALA A 102 -11.97 12.69 1.87
CA ALA A 102 -11.42 11.37 2.18
C ALA A 102 -11.93 10.87 3.52
N SER A 103 -12.19 9.57 3.63
CA SER A 103 -12.41 8.99 4.95
C SER A 103 -11.17 9.19 5.82
N VAL A 104 -11.38 9.34 7.13
CA VAL A 104 -10.28 9.44 8.10
C VAL A 104 -9.35 8.23 7.98
N ALA A 105 -9.91 7.03 7.80
CA ALA A 105 -9.16 5.81 7.58
C ALA A 105 -8.27 5.87 6.32
N PHE A 106 -8.79 6.39 5.21
CA PHE A 106 -8.02 6.54 3.97
C PHE A 106 -6.87 7.53 4.16
N SER A 107 -7.15 8.69 4.76
CA SER A 107 -6.12 9.69 5.05
C SER A 107 -5.00 9.10 5.92
N ASN A 108 -5.37 8.36 6.97
CA ASN A 108 -4.42 7.68 7.85
C ASN A 108 -3.59 6.63 7.09
N ALA A 109 -4.19 5.86 6.19
CA ALA A 109 -3.49 4.89 5.36
C ALA A 109 -2.45 5.56 4.45
N VAL A 110 -2.80 6.69 3.82
CA VAL A 110 -1.84 7.45 2.99
C VAL A 110 -0.68 7.99 3.83
N GLN A 111 -0.97 8.51 5.02
CA GLN A 111 0.08 8.97 5.94
C GLN A 111 1.00 7.82 6.37
N TRP A 112 0.43 6.65 6.65
CA TRP A 112 1.19 5.46 6.97
C TRP A 112 2.08 5.02 5.81
N VAL A 113 1.56 4.99 4.57
CA VAL A 113 2.34 4.65 3.37
C VAL A 113 3.51 5.60 3.21
N ARG A 114 3.31 6.90 3.39
CA ARG A 114 4.39 7.91 3.30
C ARG A 114 5.47 7.68 4.36
N ASN A 115 5.07 7.48 5.61
CA ASN A 115 6.02 7.25 6.69
C ASN A 115 6.81 5.95 6.44
N LYS A 116 6.14 4.88 5.98
CA LYS A 116 6.80 3.63 5.63
C LYS A 116 7.71 3.71 4.42
N PHE A 117 7.36 4.52 3.43
CA PHE A 117 8.24 4.78 2.30
C PHE A 117 9.56 5.40 2.78
N ASN A 118 9.49 6.41 3.64
CA ASN A 118 10.68 7.06 4.20
C ASN A 118 11.49 6.09 5.07
N ASP A 119 10.85 5.32 5.96
CA ASP A 119 11.51 4.30 6.78
C ASP A 119 12.27 3.28 5.91
N CYS A 120 11.65 2.78 4.83
CA CYS A 120 12.27 1.82 3.93
C CYS A 120 13.40 2.44 3.11
N LEU A 121 13.26 3.70 2.70
CA LEU A 121 14.27 4.42 1.93
C LEU A 121 15.55 4.64 2.75
N GLU A 122 15.40 5.12 3.99
CA GLU A 122 16.53 5.33 4.91
C GLU A 122 17.31 4.02 5.15
N LYS A 123 16.60 2.91 5.37
CA LYS A 123 17.23 1.59 5.57
C LYS A 123 17.89 1.06 4.31
N ALA A 124 17.30 1.28 3.13
CA ALA A 124 17.91 0.91 1.86
C ALA A 124 19.21 1.69 1.62
N ASP A 125 19.19 3.00 1.85
CA ASP A 125 20.37 3.87 1.71
C ASP A 125 21.47 3.52 2.72
N PHE A 126 21.09 3.20 3.96
CA PHE A 126 22.02 2.71 4.97
C PHE A 126 22.73 1.43 4.52
N ILE A 127 21.98 0.41 4.06
CA ILE A 127 22.56 -0.85 3.60
C ILE A 127 23.44 -0.62 2.36
N LYS A 128 23.01 0.25 1.44
CA LYS A 128 23.80 0.62 0.27
C LYS A 128 25.13 1.27 0.65
N SER A 129 25.13 2.15 1.65
CA SER A 129 26.35 2.80 2.14
C SER A 129 27.35 1.81 2.77
N ILE A 130 26.84 0.81 3.50
CA ILE A 130 27.65 -0.28 4.06
C ILE A 130 28.19 -1.18 2.95
N SER A 131 27.36 -1.49 1.95
CA SER A 131 27.74 -2.36 0.83
C SER A 131 28.74 -1.71 -0.13
N LEU A 132 28.87 -0.38 -0.15
CA LEU A 132 29.90 0.32 -0.93
C LEU A 132 31.28 0.22 -0.26
N LEU A 133 31.32 0.02 1.06
CA LEU A 133 32.55 -0.12 1.86
C LEU A 133 33.09 -1.56 1.87
N ASN A 134 32.25 -2.53 1.56
CA ASN A 134 32.57 -3.95 1.59
C ASN A 134 32.23 -4.48 0.20
N GLU A 135 33.22 -4.79 -0.65
CA GLU A 135 33.02 -5.32 -2.01
C GLU A 135 32.21 -6.63 -1.98
N ILE A 136 30.90 -6.51 -1.89
CA ILE A 136 29.97 -7.63 -1.96
C ILE A 136 29.75 -7.86 -3.45
N GLY A 137 30.34 -8.95 -3.94
CA GLY A 137 30.12 -9.43 -5.30
C GLY A 137 28.62 -9.43 -5.61
N SER A 138 28.30 -9.02 -6.84
CA SER A 138 26.95 -8.99 -7.41
C SER A 138 26.32 -10.39 -7.40
N SER A 139 25.91 -10.87 -6.24
CA SER A 139 25.05 -12.03 -6.11
C SER A 139 23.71 -11.65 -6.71
N THR A 140 23.23 -12.45 -7.65
CA THR A 140 21.91 -12.29 -8.26
C THR A 140 20.87 -12.63 -7.21
N VAL A 141 20.54 -11.67 -6.35
CA VAL A 141 19.50 -11.79 -5.34
C VAL A 141 18.14 -11.79 -6.04
N SER A 142 17.40 -12.90 -5.93
CA SER A 142 15.99 -12.96 -6.35
C SER A 142 15.10 -12.75 -5.13
N VAL A 143 14.39 -11.62 -5.13
CA VAL A 143 13.43 -11.29 -4.06
C VAL A 143 12.25 -12.24 -4.07
N GLU A 144 11.82 -12.68 -5.25
CA GLU A 144 10.72 -13.62 -5.47
C GLU A 144 11.01 -14.93 -4.75
N LYS A 145 12.23 -15.44 -4.89
CA LYS A 145 12.68 -16.65 -4.21
C LYS A 145 12.65 -16.51 -2.68
N ILE A 146 13.09 -15.36 -2.16
CA ILE A 146 13.09 -15.09 -0.71
C ILE A 146 11.65 -15.04 -0.19
N LEU A 147 10.77 -14.30 -0.87
CA LEU A 147 9.36 -14.18 -0.50
C LEU A 147 8.65 -15.53 -0.55
N TYR A 148 8.88 -16.32 -1.60
CA TYR A 148 8.28 -17.63 -1.78
C TYR A 148 8.74 -18.61 -0.69
N ALA A 149 10.05 -18.72 -0.45
CA ALA A 149 10.59 -19.60 0.58
C ALA A 149 10.02 -19.27 1.96
N LYS A 150 9.98 -17.97 2.32
CA LYS A 150 9.43 -17.54 3.60
C LYS A 150 7.92 -17.78 3.73
N ALA A 151 7.16 -17.61 2.65
CA ALA A 151 5.73 -17.93 2.62
C ALA A 151 5.47 -19.42 2.88
N LEU A 152 6.25 -20.31 2.26
CA LEU A 152 6.17 -21.76 2.47
C LEU A 152 6.52 -22.16 3.90
N ASP A 153 7.56 -21.54 4.47
CA ASP A 153 7.97 -21.80 5.86
C ASP A 153 6.91 -21.36 6.86
N LEU A 154 6.30 -20.19 6.66
CA LEU A 154 5.18 -19.72 7.48
C LEU A 154 3.99 -20.68 7.40
N SER A 155 3.59 -21.08 6.19
CA SER A 155 2.47 -22.00 5.99
C SER A 155 2.73 -23.38 6.59
N ARG A 156 3.95 -23.91 6.48
CA ARG A 156 4.34 -25.21 7.06
C ARG A 156 4.34 -25.15 8.58
N ALA A 157 4.95 -24.11 9.16
CA ALA A 157 4.98 -23.93 10.61
C ALA A 157 3.57 -23.76 11.19
N ALA A 158 2.71 -22.99 10.52
CA ALA A 158 1.31 -22.84 10.89
C ALA A 158 0.56 -24.17 10.83
N ALA A 159 0.72 -24.94 9.75
CA ALA A 159 0.05 -26.24 9.61
C ALA A 159 0.44 -27.22 10.71
N LEU A 160 1.73 -27.28 11.09
CA LEU A 160 2.20 -28.14 12.18
C LEU A 160 1.59 -27.74 13.52
N LYS A 161 1.58 -26.44 13.85
CA LYS A 161 0.94 -25.93 15.07
C LYS A 161 -0.57 -26.18 15.08
N GLU A 162 -1.23 -25.97 13.95
CA GLU A 162 -2.68 -26.16 13.81
C GLU A 162 -3.11 -27.62 13.99
N LEU A 163 -2.30 -28.60 13.56
CA LEU A 163 -2.55 -30.02 13.83
C LEU A 163 -2.66 -30.33 15.33
N ASN A 164 -1.89 -29.60 16.14
CA ASN A 164 -1.90 -29.68 17.59
C ASN A 164 -2.85 -28.68 18.25
N TRP A 165 -3.60 -27.90 17.47
CA TRP A 165 -4.42 -26.78 17.92
C TRP A 165 -3.66 -25.73 18.76
N GLU A 166 -2.37 -25.59 18.51
CA GLU A 166 -1.52 -24.62 19.20
C GLU A 166 -1.67 -23.22 18.58
N MET A 167 -2.00 -22.22 19.41
CA MET A 167 -2.07 -20.81 19.02
C MET A 167 -2.79 -20.57 17.68
N PRO A 168 -4.09 -20.92 17.55
CA PRO A 168 -4.75 -20.92 16.26
C PRO A 168 -4.87 -19.53 15.61
N TYR A 169 -4.94 -18.46 16.41
CA TYR A 169 -4.88 -17.08 15.90
C TYR A 169 -3.51 -16.71 15.31
N GLU A 170 -2.41 -17.29 15.82
CA GLU A 170 -1.09 -17.14 15.21
C GLU A 170 -1.00 -17.91 13.89
N CYS A 171 -1.62 -19.10 13.83
CA CYS A 171 -1.71 -19.87 12.60
C CYS A 171 -2.48 -19.13 11.51
N GLU A 172 -3.63 -18.53 11.85
CA GLU A 172 -4.39 -17.65 10.95
C GLU A 172 -3.50 -16.51 10.41
N ARG A 173 -2.82 -15.79 11.31
CA ARG A 173 -1.93 -14.68 10.93
C ARG A 173 -0.79 -15.14 10.03
N ALA A 174 -0.21 -16.31 10.30
CA ALA A 174 0.87 -16.88 9.50
C ALA A 174 0.39 -17.23 8.07
N TYR A 175 -0.82 -17.79 7.92
CA TYR A 175 -1.41 -18.03 6.61
C TYR A 175 -1.71 -16.72 5.85
N GLN A 176 -2.27 -15.70 6.52
CA GLN A 176 -2.48 -14.38 5.92
C GLN A 176 -1.17 -13.77 5.41
N LEU A 177 -0.12 -13.82 6.24
CA LEU A 177 1.19 -13.30 5.88
C LEU A 177 1.77 -14.06 4.69
N SER A 178 1.64 -15.39 4.65
CA SER A 178 2.04 -16.20 3.50
C SER A 178 1.34 -15.74 2.22
N ILE A 179 0.02 -15.55 2.26
CA ILE A 179 -0.77 -15.04 1.12
C ILE A 179 -0.28 -13.67 0.67
N TRP A 180 -0.01 -12.74 1.59
CA TRP A 180 0.50 -11.41 1.23
C TRP A 180 1.88 -11.46 0.59
N MET A 181 2.77 -12.31 1.08
CA MET A 181 4.11 -12.48 0.51
C MET A 181 4.04 -13.05 -0.91
N LEU A 182 3.18 -14.03 -1.15
CA LEU A 182 2.96 -14.61 -2.49
C LEU A 182 2.28 -13.61 -3.42
N SER A 183 1.31 -12.84 -2.93
CA SER A 183 0.66 -11.77 -3.69
C SER A 183 1.65 -10.68 -4.09
N ALA A 184 2.62 -10.37 -3.23
CA ALA A 184 3.70 -9.42 -3.53
C ALA A 184 4.64 -9.90 -4.64
N ILE A 185 4.77 -11.21 -4.86
CA ILE A 185 5.49 -11.78 -6.01
C ILE A 185 4.71 -11.50 -7.30
N LEU A 186 3.39 -11.70 -7.27
CA LEU A 186 2.51 -11.51 -8.43
C LEU A 186 2.25 -10.05 -8.79
N GLU A 187 2.49 -9.12 -7.85
CA GLU A 187 2.23 -7.70 -8.04
C GLU A 187 3.22 -7.09 -9.05
N PRO A 188 2.76 -6.61 -10.21
CA PRO A 188 3.66 -6.03 -11.20
C PRO A 188 4.12 -4.66 -10.70
N VAL A 189 5.43 -4.49 -10.57
CA VAL A 189 6.07 -3.20 -10.24
C VAL A 189 7.02 -2.77 -11.35
N ALA A 190 7.32 -1.47 -11.40
CA ALA A 190 8.09 -0.89 -12.50
C ALA A 190 9.52 -1.46 -12.53
N ASN A 191 9.97 -1.92 -13.70
CA ASN A 191 11.29 -2.47 -13.97
C ASN A 191 11.58 -3.86 -13.35
N ASP A 192 10.58 -4.58 -12.85
CA ASP A 192 10.76 -5.98 -12.47
C ASP A 192 10.92 -6.86 -13.73
N PRO A 193 11.80 -7.88 -13.70
CA PRO A 193 11.84 -8.89 -14.74
C PRO A 193 10.50 -9.63 -14.81
N GLU A 194 10.06 -9.95 -16.02
CA GLU A 194 8.83 -10.71 -16.22
C GLU A 194 8.99 -12.11 -15.61
N ILE A 195 8.07 -12.47 -14.72
CA ILE A 195 8.00 -13.81 -14.12
C ILE A 195 7.47 -14.78 -15.17
N SER A 196 8.09 -15.95 -15.30
CA SER A 196 7.63 -16.99 -16.22
C SER A 196 6.18 -17.39 -15.92
N SER A 197 5.42 -17.73 -16.95
CA SER A 197 4.05 -18.22 -16.81
C SER A 197 3.95 -19.44 -15.89
N GLU A 198 4.97 -20.29 -15.92
CA GLU A 198 5.06 -21.50 -15.10
C GLU A 198 5.23 -21.13 -13.62
N ASP A 199 6.18 -20.24 -13.30
CA ASP A 199 6.42 -19.78 -11.93
C ASP A 199 5.21 -19.04 -11.36
N ARG A 200 4.56 -18.22 -12.21
CA ARG A 200 3.32 -17.52 -11.86
C ARG A 200 2.22 -18.51 -11.46
N GLN A 201 2.01 -19.56 -12.27
CA GLN A 201 0.99 -20.56 -11.98
C GLN A 201 1.27 -21.29 -10.67
N ILE A 202 2.53 -21.62 -10.38
CA ILE A 202 2.93 -22.27 -9.11
C ILE A 202 2.56 -21.39 -7.91
N VAL A 203 2.82 -20.09 -7.99
CA VAL A 203 2.49 -19.14 -6.91
C VAL A 203 0.97 -19.01 -6.74
N GLU A 204 0.22 -18.89 -7.84
CA GLU A 204 -1.25 -18.81 -7.82
C GLU A 204 -1.90 -20.07 -7.23
N ASP A 205 -1.40 -21.26 -7.62
CA ASP A 205 -1.86 -22.54 -7.08
C ASP A 205 -1.61 -22.63 -5.57
N PHE A 206 -0.44 -22.19 -5.11
CA PHE A 206 -0.11 -22.21 -3.69
C PHE A 206 -0.96 -21.21 -2.89
N ILE A 207 -1.22 -20.01 -3.42
CA ILE A 207 -2.18 -19.06 -2.82
C ILE A 207 -3.55 -19.72 -2.66
N SER A 208 -4.05 -20.40 -3.70
CA SER A 208 -5.35 -21.09 -3.66
C SER A 208 -5.42 -22.12 -2.53
N VAL A 209 -4.36 -22.92 -2.34
CA VAL A 209 -4.27 -23.91 -1.26
C VAL A 209 -4.27 -23.25 0.12
N VAL A 210 -3.44 -22.21 0.31
CA VAL A 210 -3.33 -21.52 1.61
C VAL A 210 -4.62 -20.78 1.97
N VAL A 211 -5.29 -20.16 0.99
CA VAL A 211 -6.59 -19.49 1.19
C VAL A 211 -7.64 -20.48 1.67
N LYS A 212 -7.81 -21.61 0.97
CA LYS A 212 -8.76 -22.66 1.39
C LYS A 212 -8.48 -23.16 2.80
N ARG A 213 -7.20 -23.31 3.16
CA ARG A 213 -6.82 -23.73 4.51
C ARG A 213 -7.16 -22.66 5.56
N LEU A 214 -6.85 -21.39 5.27
CA LEU A 214 -7.17 -20.26 6.13
C LEU A 214 -8.68 -20.13 6.37
N GLU A 215 -9.50 -20.28 5.33
CA GLU A 215 -10.96 -20.26 5.42
C GLU A 215 -11.46 -21.39 6.33
N SER A 216 -10.98 -22.62 6.11
CA SER A 216 -11.33 -23.76 6.98
C SER A 216 -10.93 -23.53 8.44
N LEU A 217 -9.75 -22.93 8.70
CA LEU A 217 -9.33 -22.59 10.07
C LEU A 217 -10.25 -21.55 10.71
N ARG A 218 -10.67 -20.52 9.94
CA ARG A 218 -11.57 -19.47 10.43
C ARG A 218 -12.95 -20.00 10.77
N GLU A 219 -13.50 -20.90 9.96
CA GLU A 219 -14.78 -21.56 10.24
C GLU A 219 -14.70 -22.34 11.56
N ARG A 220 -13.60 -23.08 11.77
CA ARG A 220 -13.36 -23.79 13.03
C ARG A 220 -13.23 -22.82 14.20
N LEU A 221 -12.44 -21.75 14.07
CA LEU A 221 -12.29 -20.73 15.12
C LEU A 221 -13.64 -20.10 15.52
N MET A 222 -14.48 -19.77 14.54
CA MET A 222 -15.81 -19.20 14.78
C MET A 222 -16.77 -20.19 15.45
N SER A 223 -16.58 -21.49 15.24
CA SER A 223 -17.36 -22.53 15.95
C SER A 223 -16.97 -22.71 17.42
N TYR A 224 -15.80 -22.21 17.84
CA TYR A 224 -15.31 -22.29 19.22
C TYR A 224 -15.39 -20.97 19.99
N SER A 225 -15.85 -19.87 19.35
CA SER A 225 -16.06 -18.56 20.00
C SER A 225 -17.47 -18.41 20.53
#